data_AF-A0A3R7BVV9-F1
#
_entry.id   AF-A0A3R7BVV9-F1
#
_cell.length_a   1.000
_cell.length_b   1.000
_cell.length_c   1.000
_cell.angle_alpha   90.00
_cell.angle_beta   90.00
_cell.angle_gamma   90.00
#
_symmetry.space_group_name_H-M   'P 1'
#
loop_
_entity.id
_entity.type
_entity.pdbx_description
1 polymer ?
#
loop_
_entity_poly.entity_id
_entity_poly.type
_entity_poly.pdbx_seq_one_letter_code
_entity_poly.pdbx_strand_id
1 'polypeptide(L)'
;GHAIPFGLWENDQNGTTVYEVAAFLHRHKFNSIRLPLCAQSILKNTAPDKRLINLDTNRAINIKGYMELLKSVLKALAYRDITVLLSMHTLTTKGATGSWFNADVSEDDFLKAIDMLTSELCSDEYWNVIGIDLKNEPNDCGWGPLDKASAKCDWVAGAKLIGDRMHAGCKNWLAFVEGSASMGHTVGKITYFDWWGGRLQDADTVPVTLKTQDKLVWSPHYYSTAVAPQPYFYDNVVGAADGRGYASYTELPDDTLKTNIHITMEHMFGYLREKRKYAIVVGEFGGLYTKDEHPQYTIRRTVDFTIQEMMLDGYSGGYMWCINPESAYDFPSAGRKAFTSEGLLLDDWLTPNKLFMEAMAKMNALPNLRPFPCFAPEKKKP
;
A
#
# COMPACT_ATOMS: atom_id res chain seq x y z
N GLY A 1 -2.07 1.35 17.46
CA GLY A 1 -3.11 2.08 16.71
C GLY A 1 -4.46 1.98 17.39
N HIS A 2 -5.35 2.95 17.15
CA HIS A 2 -6.66 3.07 17.80
C HIS A 2 -7.80 2.31 17.10
N ALA A 3 -7.50 1.52 16.07
CA ALA A 3 -8.48 0.80 15.25
C ALA A 3 -9.53 1.72 14.59
N ILE A 4 -9.14 2.96 14.28
CA ILE A 4 -9.95 4.01 13.67
C ILE A 4 -9.11 4.65 12.55
N PRO A 5 -9.65 4.83 11.33
CA PRO A 5 -8.99 5.66 10.31
C PRO A 5 -8.76 7.08 10.84
N PHE A 6 -7.57 7.63 10.64
CA PHE A 6 -7.28 8.99 11.10
C PHE A 6 -8.14 10.02 10.34
N GLY A 7 -8.28 11.20 10.93
CA GLY A 7 -9.05 12.33 10.43
C GLY A 7 -10.45 12.44 11.01
N LEU A 8 -11.08 11.36 11.50
CA LEU A 8 -12.52 11.34 11.84
C LEU A 8 -12.95 12.14 13.09
N TRP A 9 -12.06 12.91 13.71
CA TRP A 9 -12.28 13.65 14.96
C TRP A 9 -12.72 15.11 14.77
N GLU A 10 -13.04 15.53 13.55
CA GLU A 10 -13.37 16.90 13.10
C GLU A 10 -13.75 17.88 14.24
N ASN A 11 -13.08 19.01 14.29
CA ASN A 11 -13.35 20.11 15.22
C ASN A 11 -12.95 21.44 14.58
N ASP A 12 -13.03 22.54 15.34
CA ASP A 12 -12.73 23.90 14.85
C ASP A 12 -11.27 24.10 14.39
N GLN A 13 -10.34 23.19 14.74
CA GLN A 13 -8.92 23.28 14.39
C GLN A 13 -8.53 22.37 13.22
N ASN A 14 -8.95 21.10 13.24
CA ASN A 14 -8.61 20.12 12.20
C ASN A 14 -9.55 18.91 12.22
N GLY A 15 -9.27 17.99 11.29
CA GLY A 15 -10.03 16.75 11.13
C GLY A 15 -11.07 16.89 10.02
N THR A 16 -11.74 15.79 9.74
CA THR A 16 -12.65 15.65 8.61
C THR A 16 -13.69 14.56 8.89
N THR A 17 -14.56 14.32 7.92
CA THR A 17 -15.53 13.21 7.94
C THR A 17 -15.16 12.16 6.91
N VAL A 18 -15.67 10.95 7.10
CA VAL A 18 -15.54 9.88 6.09
C VAL A 18 -16.16 10.28 4.74
N TYR A 19 -17.24 11.08 4.77
CA TYR A 19 -17.87 11.58 3.55
C TYR A 19 -17.04 12.62 2.83
N GLU A 20 -16.35 13.50 3.58
CA GLU A 20 -15.46 14.47 2.97
C GLU A 20 -14.21 13.80 2.42
N VAL A 21 -13.66 12.76 3.07
CA VAL A 21 -12.60 11.93 2.47
C VAL A 21 -13.08 11.29 1.17
N ALA A 22 -14.26 10.66 1.15
CA ALA A 22 -14.83 10.09 -0.08
C ALA A 22 -15.07 11.16 -1.17
N ALA A 23 -15.50 12.36 -0.78
CA ALA A 23 -15.70 13.48 -1.70
C ALA A 23 -14.37 14.02 -2.25
N PHE A 24 -13.35 14.16 -1.41
CA PHE A 24 -12.00 14.55 -1.79
C PHE A 24 -11.44 13.59 -2.84
N LEU A 25 -11.49 12.28 -2.57
CA LEU A 25 -11.01 11.25 -3.50
C LEU A 25 -11.69 11.38 -4.86
N HIS A 26 -13.02 11.47 -4.86
CA HIS A 26 -13.81 11.61 -6.08
C HIS A 26 -13.49 12.90 -6.85
N ARG A 27 -13.47 14.06 -6.17
CA ARG A 27 -13.18 15.37 -6.81
C ARG A 27 -11.79 15.42 -7.43
N HIS A 28 -10.83 14.67 -6.88
CA HIS A 28 -9.47 14.58 -7.39
C HIS A 28 -9.20 13.35 -8.26
N LYS A 29 -10.27 12.65 -8.70
CA LYS A 29 -10.23 11.52 -9.64
C LYS A 29 -9.51 10.26 -9.14
N PHE A 30 -9.33 10.12 -7.84
CA PHE A 30 -9.02 8.80 -7.28
C PHE A 30 -10.27 7.92 -7.39
N ASN A 31 -10.10 6.66 -7.80
CA ASN A 31 -11.19 5.68 -7.95
C ASN A 31 -11.05 4.47 -7.00
N SER A 32 -9.99 4.45 -6.19
CA SER A 32 -9.71 3.37 -5.25
C SER A 32 -8.95 3.87 -4.03
N ILE A 33 -9.14 3.21 -2.89
CA ILE A 33 -8.36 3.39 -1.67
C ILE A 33 -7.89 2.03 -1.14
N ARG A 34 -6.62 1.93 -0.78
CA ARG A 34 -6.08 0.82 0.00
C ARG A 34 -6.27 1.14 1.48
N LEU A 35 -6.96 0.27 2.21
CA LEU A 35 -7.35 0.49 3.60
C LEU A 35 -6.60 -0.49 4.53
N PRO A 36 -5.55 -0.03 5.23
CA PRO A 36 -4.84 -0.82 6.23
C PRO A 36 -5.73 -1.32 7.37
N LEU A 37 -5.70 -2.62 7.61
CA LEU A 37 -6.41 -3.31 8.69
C LEU A 37 -5.45 -3.99 9.67
N CYS A 38 -5.96 -4.29 10.86
CA CYS A 38 -5.24 -5.04 11.88
C CYS A 38 -5.95 -6.35 12.19
N ALA A 39 -5.27 -7.49 12.04
CA ALA A 39 -5.84 -8.82 12.26
C ALA A 39 -6.44 -8.95 13.67
N GLN A 40 -5.72 -8.52 14.71
CA GLN A 40 -6.23 -8.52 16.08
C GLN A 40 -7.47 -7.63 16.26
N SER A 41 -7.57 -6.50 15.55
CA SER A 41 -8.74 -5.61 15.65
C SER A 41 -9.98 -6.26 15.01
N ILE A 42 -9.81 -6.97 13.89
CA ILE A 42 -10.85 -7.79 13.26
C ILE A 42 -11.32 -8.88 14.23
N LEU A 43 -10.39 -9.66 14.78
CA LEU A 43 -10.69 -10.81 15.65
C LEU A 43 -11.39 -10.40 16.95
N LYS A 44 -10.95 -9.31 17.58
CA LYS A 44 -11.55 -8.83 18.84
C LYS A 44 -12.87 -8.10 18.62
N ASN A 45 -13.08 -7.55 17.42
CA ASN A 45 -14.21 -6.70 17.05
C ASN A 45 -14.58 -5.65 18.12
N THR A 46 -13.59 -5.07 18.80
CA THR A 46 -13.84 -4.15 19.92
C THR A 46 -14.39 -2.83 19.39
N ALA A 47 -15.41 -2.30 20.06
CA ALA A 47 -15.95 -0.98 19.76
C ALA A 47 -14.84 0.09 19.79
N PRO A 48 -14.73 0.93 18.76
CA PRO A 48 -13.76 2.03 18.76
C PRO A 48 -13.98 3.02 19.90
N ASP A 49 -12.93 3.71 20.33
CA ASP A 49 -13.05 4.78 21.31
C ASP A 49 -13.79 5.97 20.69
N LYS A 50 -15.05 6.15 21.11
CA LYS A 50 -15.93 7.22 20.64
C LYS A 50 -15.37 8.63 20.82
N ARG A 51 -14.37 8.82 21.70
CA ARG A 51 -13.73 10.14 21.92
C ARG A 51 -12.81 10.56 20.78
N LEU A 52 -12.42 9.61 19.93
CA LEU A 52 -11.52 9.83 18.79
C LEU A 52 -12.28 10.04 17.48
N ILE A 53 -13.61 10.17 17.55
CA ILE A 53 -14.50 10.30 16.41
C ILE A 53 -15.53 11.38 16.76
N ASN A 54 -15.66 12.39 15.91
CA ASN A 54 -16.77 13.33 16.04
C ASN A 54 -18.04 12.69 15.45
N LEU A 55 -18.91 12.17 16.33
CA LEU A 55 -20.17 11.53 15.94
C LEU A 55 -21.26 12.54 15.54
N ASP A 56 -21.13 13.81 15.92
CA ASP A 56 -22.08 14.85 15.53
C ASP A 56 -21.93 15.21 14.05
N THR A 57 -20.72 15.10 13.50
CA THR A 57 -20.44 15.32 12.08
C THR A 57 -20.38 14.02 11.29
N ASN A 58 -19.96 12.91 11.90
CA ASN A 58 -20.00 11.58 11.30
C ASN A 58 -21.26 10.77 11.68
N ARG A 59 -22.46 11.38 11.66
CA ARG A 59 -23.69 10.75 12.20
C ARG A 59 -24.06 9.39 11.61
N ALA A 60 -23.63 9.12 10.37
CA ALA A 60 -23.98 7.89 9.66
C ALA A 60 -23.07 6.70 9.98
N ILE A 61 -21.97 6.90 10.74
CA ILE A 61 -21.06 5.81 11.06
C ILE A 61 -21.52 5.03 12.30
N ASN A 62 -21.49 3.71 12.20
CA ASN A 62 -21.79 2.82 13.30
C ASN A 62 -20.48 2.40 13.98
N ILE A 63 -20.32 2.72 15.26
CA ILE A 63 -19.13 2.39 16.06
C ILE A 63 -19.41 1.33 17.14
N LYS A 64 -20.45 0.51 16.98
CA LYS A 64 -20.77 -0.56 17.95
C LYS A 64 -19.69 -1.65 18.04
N GLY A 65 -18.89 -1.80 16.98
CA GLY A 65 -17.75 -2.71 16.88
C GLY A 65 -16.81 -2.23 15.78
N TYR A 66 -15.64 -2.85 15.69
CA TYR A 66 -14.65 -2.54 14.65
C TYR A 66 -15.19 -2.85 13.25
N MET A 67 -15.86 -3.98 13.08
CA MET A 67 -16.45 -4.43 11.83
C MET A 67 -17.60 -3.50 11.40
N GLU A 68 -18.40 -3.01 12.33
CA GLU A 68 -19.47 -2.05 12.09
C GLU A 68 -18.90 -0.70 11.61
N LEU A 69 -17.79 -0.25 12.19
CA LEU A 69 -17.10 0.96 11.72
C LEU A 69 -16.55 0.73 10.30
N LEU A 70 -15.85 -0.39 10.08
CA LEU A 70 -15.34 -0.76 8.75
C LEU A 70 -16.45 -0.75 7.71
N LYS A 71 -17.56 -1.45 7.96
CA LYS A 71 -18.74 -1.47 7.07
C LYS A 71 -19.29 -0.08 6.78
N SER A 72 -19.32 0.80 7.79
CA SER A 72 -19.79 2.18 7.61
C SER A 72 -18.86 2.98 6.70
N VAL A 73 -17.55 2.82 6.87
CA VAL A 73 -16.53 3.45 6.01
C VAL A 73 -16.64 2.95 4.57
N LEU A 74 -16.77 1.63 4.37
CA LEU A 74 -16.94 1.03 3.05
C LEU A 74 -18.16 1.58 2.32
N LYS A 75 -19.30 1.72 3.01
CA LYS A 75 -20.53 2.31 2.45
C LYS A 75 -20.37 3.79 2.09
N ALA A 76 -19.68 4.57 2.92
CA ALA A 76 -19.43 5.98 2.63
C ALA A 76 -18.57 6.15 1.35
N LEU A 77 -17.57 5.28 1.17
CA LEU A 77 -16.74 5.24 -0.04
C LEU A 77 -17.53 4.75 -1.26
N ALA A 78 -18.39 3.73 -1.09
CA ALA A 78 -19.25 3.21 -2.15
C ALA A 78 -20.18 4.29 -2.72
N TYR A 79 -20.68 5.20 -1.88
CA TYR A 79 -21.55 6.31 -2.31
C TYR A 79 -20.87 7.29 -3.30
N ARG A 80 -19.54 7.27 -3.39
CA ARG A 80 -18.75 8.09 -4.32
C ARG A 80 -17.99 7.26 -5.35
N ASP A 81 -18.44 6.02 -5.57
CA ASP A 81 -17.85 5.06 -6.50
C ASP A 81 -16.36 4.77 -6.23
N ILE A 82 -15.94 4.87 -4.97
CA ILE A 82 -14.57 4.57 -4.55
C ILE A 82 -14.47 3.10 -4.15
N THR A 83 -13.67 2.35 -4.90
CA THR A 83 -13.34 0.97 -4.57
C THR A 83 -12.38 0.87 -3.39
N VAL A 84 -12.39 -0.26 -2.70
CA VAL A 84 -11.58 -0.49 -1.50
C VAL A 84 -10.81 -1.80 -1.63
N LEU A 85 -9.49 -1.70 -1.52
CA LEU A 85 -8.60 -2.83 -1.28
C LEU A 85 -8.35 -2.94 0.22
N LEU A 86 -8.81 -4.03 0.84
CA LEU A 86 -8.55 -4.28 2.25
C LEU A 86 -7.13 -4.80 2.41
N SER A 87 -6.26 -4.11 3.14
CA SER A 87 -4.88 -4.54 3.34
C SER A 87 -4.70 -5.15 4.72
N MET A 88 -4.30 -6.42 4.79
CA MET A 88 -3.93 -7.05 6.06
C MET A 88 -2.58 -6.52 6.54
N HIS A 89 -2.62 -5.35 7.18
CA HIS A 89 -1.45 -4.49 7.33
C HIS A 89 -0.63 -4.81 8.59
N THR A 90 -1.30 -5.04 9.72
CA THR A 90 -0.62 -5.43 10.95
C THR A 90 -1.28 -6.63 11.62
N LEU A 91 -0.48 -7.42 12.35
CA LEU A 91 -1.03 -8.49 13.19
C LEU A 91 -1.66 -7.92 14.46
N THR A 92 -0.96 -7.00 15.11
CA THR A 92 -1.39 -6.37 16.35
C THR A 92 -1.43 -4.85 16.23
N THR A 93 -1.93 -4.17 17.24
CA THR A 93 -1.94 -2.71 17.28
C THR A 93 -0.56 -2.09 17.58
N LYS A 94 0.50 -2.91 17.74
CA LYS A 94 1.86 -2.48 18.11
C LYS A 94 2.77 -2.12 16.92
N GLY A 95 2.29 -2.25 15.68
CA GLY A 95 3.04 -1.89 14.47
C GLY A 95 3.11 -3.02 13.44
N ALA A 96 3.78 -2.76 12.32
CA ALA A 96 3.99 -3.72 11.26
C ALA A 96 4.88 -4.88 11.73
N THR A 97 4.63 -6.06 11.18
CA THR A 97 5.44 -7.26 11.37
C THR A 97 5.85 -7.77 9.99
N GLY A 98 7.02 -8.39 9.84
CA GLY A 98 7.39 -9.00 8.57
C GLY A 98 6.44 -10.16 8.23
N SER A 99 6.23 -11.09 9.16
CA SER A 99 5.48 -12.32 8.89
C SER A 99 3.98 -12.10 9.03
N TRP A 100 3.18 -12.98 8.41
CA TRP A 100 1.72 -13.00 8.51
C TRP A 100 1.19 -13.68 9.77
N PHE A 101 2.07 -14.15 10.65
CA PHE A 101 1.76 -14.72 11.96
C PHE A 101 2.89 -14.42 12.96
N ASN A 102 2.59 -14.51 14.25
CA ASN A 102 3.55 -14.47 15.35
C ASN A 102 2.95 -15.16 16.60
N ALA A 103 3.57 -14.97 17.78
CA ALA A 103 3.08 -15.56 19.02
C ALA A 103 1.73 -14.97 19.51
N ASP A 104 1.39 -13.75 19.11
CA ASP A 104 0.14 -13.06 19.51
C ASP A 104 -1.02 -13.35 18.53
N VAL A 105 -0.70 -13.67 17.27
CA VAL A 105 -1.64 -13.97 16.19
C VAL A 105 -1.10 -15.16 15.41
N SER A 106 -1.67 -16.34 15.63
CA SER A 106 -1.30 -17.55 14.91
C SER A 106 -1.74 -17.52 13.43
N GLU A 107 -1.27 -18.48 12.64
CA GLU A 107 -1.75 -18.69 11.27
C GLU A 107 -3.28 -18.88 11.25
N ASP A 108 -3.81 -19.70 12.17
CA ASP A 108 -5.25 -19.94 12.30
C ASP A 108 -6.03 -18.67 12.68
N ASP A 109 -5.47 -17.84 13.57
CA ASP A 109 -6.07 -16.55 13.91
C ASP A 109 -6.10 -15.61 12.70
N PHE A 110 -5.01 -15.55 11.92
CA PHE A 110 -4.97 -14.74 10.72
C PHE A 110 -6.01 -15.21 9.69
N LEU A 111 -6.09 -16.51 9.43
CA LEU A 111 -7.09 -17.09 8.52
C LEU A 111 -8.52 -16.88 9.04
N LYS A 112 -8.74 -16.93 10.36
CA LYS A 112 -10.03 -16.58 10.96
C LYS A 112 -10.40 -15.12 10.74
N ALA A 113 -9.44 -14.20 10.75
CA ALA A 113 -9.70 -12.81 10.39
C ALA A 113 -10.14 -12.68 8.91
N ILE A 114 -9.54 -13.45 7.99
CA ILE A 114 -9.97 -13.53 6.59
C ILE A 114 -11.40 -14.07 6.48
N ASP A 115 -11.73 -15.12 7.24
CA ASP A 115 -13.08 -15.70 7.28
C ASP A 115 -14.12 -14.68 7.76
N MET A 116 -13.79 -13.90 8.79
CA MET A 116 -14.66 -12.81 9.26
C MET A 116 -14.86 -11.74 8.18
N LEU A 117 -13.79 -11.29 7.51
CA LEU A 117 -13.91 -10.29 6.44
C LEU A 117 -14.79 -10.79 5.30
N THR A 118 -14.55 -12.01 4.82
CA THR A 118 -15.32 -12.57 3.69
C THR A 118 -16.77 -12.83 4.06
N SER A 119 -17.05 -13.36 5.27
CA SER A 119 -18.41 -13.58 5.76
C SER A 119 -19.21 -12.28 5.91
N GLU A 120 -18.56 -11.19 6.32
CA GLU A 120 -19.23 -9.93 6.64
C GLU A 120 -19.34 -8.98 5.44
N LEU A 121 -18.44 -9.11 4.45
CA LEU A 121 -18.28 -8.13 3.37
C LEU A 121 -18.42 -8.71 1.96
N CYS A 122 -18.51 -10.04 1.77
CA CYS A 122 -18.77 -10.60 0.44
C CYS A 122 -20.27 -10.56 0.11
N SER A 123 -20.77 -9.38 -0.24
CA SER A 123 -22.16 -9.18 -0.65
C SER A 123 -22.30 -7.97 -1.58
N ASP A 124 -23.44 -7.87 -2.27
CA ASP A 124 -23.76 -6.73 -3.14
C ASP A 124 -23.80 -5.40 -2.38
N GLU A 125 -23.99 -5.44 -1.05
CA GLU A 125 -23.97 -4.24 -0.21
C GLU A 125 -22.58 -3.59 -0.12
N TYR A 126 -21.53 -4.41 -0.19
CA TYR A 126 -20.13 -3.96 -0.16
C TYR A 126 -19.44 -4.23 -1.50
N TRP A 127 -20.17 -4.00 -2.60
CA TRP A 127 -19.69 -4.23 -3.98
C TRP A 127 -18.35 -3.57 -4.30
N ASN A 128 -18.04 -2.48 -3.60
CA ASN A 128 -16.83 -1.69 -3.82
C ASN A 128 -15.59 -2.33 -3.19
N VAL A 129 -15.71 -3.40 -2.39
CA VAL A 129 -14.55 -4.18 -1.93
C VAL A 129 -14.05 -5.07 -3.07
N ILE A 130 -12.87 -4.74 -3.60
CA ILE A 130 -12.28 -5.45 -4.75
C ILE A 130 -11.49 -6.69 -4.33
N GLY A 131 -11.11 -6.79 -3.07
CA GLY A 131 -10.44 -7.96 -2.51
C GLY A 131 -9.54 -7.63 -1.33
N ILE A 132 -8.57 -8.53 -1.10
CA ILE A 132 -7.62 -8.43 0.00
C ILE A 132 -6.20 -8.37 -0.55
N ASP A 133 -5.44 -7.40 -0.05
CA ASP A 133 -3.99 -7.42 -0.04
C ASP A 133 -3.53 -8.28 1.14
N LEU A 134 -3.03 -9.46 0.78
CA LEU A 134 -2.99 -10.65 1.64
C LEU A 134 -2.14 -10.43 2.89
N LYS A 135 -1.08 -9.64 2.77
CA LYS A 135 -0.22 -9.23 3.88
C LYS A 135 0.68 -8.08 3.44
N ASN A 136 0.65 -6.99 4.19
CA ASN A 136 1.55 -5.85 3.98
C ASN A 136 3.02 -6.19 4.27
N GLU A 137 3.90 -5.89 3.34
CA GLU A 137 5.35 -5.87 3.47
C GLU A 137 5.98 -7.11 4.14
N PRO A 138 5.80 -8.33 3.59
CA PRO A 138 6.59 -9.48 3.99
C PRO A 138 8.08 -9.18 3.90
N ASN A 139 8.79 -9.15 5.04
CA ASN A 139 10.22 -8.83 5.09
C ASN A 139 11.06 -9.81 5.93
N ASP A 140 10.41 -10.76 6.60
CA ASP A 140 11.05 -11.85 7.34
C ASP A 140 10.55 -13.25 6.89
N CYS A 141 9.79 -13.29 5.78
CA CYS A 141 9.47 -14.50 5.01
C CYS A 141 10.17 -14.51 3.66
N GLY A 142 10.72 -15.66 3.27
CA GLY A 142 11.40 -15.88 1.99
C GLY A 142 10.40 -16.09 0.85
N TRP A 143 10.87 -15.95 -0.39
CA TRP A 143 10.10 -16.27 -1.59
C TRP A 143 10.28 -17.74 -1.98
N GLY A 144 9.39 -18.60 -1.49
CA GLY A 144 9.46 -20.03 -1.74
C GLY A 144 10.33 -20.80 -0.74
N PRO A 145 10.29 -22.13 -0.78
CA PRO A 145 10.88 -22.98 0.26
C PRO A 145 12.41 -23.03 0.24
N LEU A 146 13.03 -22.62 -0.88
CA LEU A 146 14.49 -22.62 -1.03
C LEU A 146 15.12 -21.28 -0.64
N ASP A 147 14.32 -20.22 -0.54
CA ASP A 147 14.82 -18.91 -0.22
C ASP A 147 14.92 -18.70 1.29
N LYS A 148 16.16 -18.62 1.76
CA LYS A 148 16.50 -18.40 3.17
C LYS A 148 16.89 -16.96 3.48
N ALA A 149 16.77 -16.03 2.53
CA ALA A 149 17.02 -14.61 2.77
C ALA A 149 16.19 -14.08 3.96
N SER A 150 15.05 -14.72 4.20
CA SER A 150 14.08 -14.37 5.24
C SER A 150 13.51 -15.67 5.87
N ALA A 151 14.00 -16.03 7.07
CA ALA A 151 13.96 -17.42 7.56
C ALA A 151 12.67 -17.85 8.30
N LYS A 152 11.65 -17.00 8.47
CA LYS A 152 10.49 -17.37 9.32
C LYS A 152 9.42 -18.16 8.59
N CYS A 153 9.19 -17.88 7.32
CA CYS A 153 8.14 -18.55 6.56
C CYS A 153 8.40 -18.54 5.06
N ASP A 154 7.72 -19.45 4.34
CA ASP A 154 7.62 -19.41 2.89
C ASP A 154 6.42 -18.52 2.51
N TRP A 155 6.70 -17.35 1.93
CA TRP A 155 5.66 -16.41 1.54
C TRP A 155 4.80 -16.92 0.38
N VAL A 156 5.34 -17.71 -0.55
CA VAL A 156 4.56 -18.28 -1.66
C VAL A 156 3.50 -19.24 -1.14
N ALA A 157 3.86 -20.08 -0.16
CA ALA A 157 2.92 -20.97 0.52
C ALA A 157 1.88 -20.18 1.35
N GLY A 158 2.32 -19.15 2.08
CA GLY A 158 1.44 -18.28 2.86
C GLY A 158 0.41 -17.55 2.00
N ALA A 159 0.85 -16.86 0.95
CA ALA A 159 -0.01 -16.15 -0.01
C ALA A 159 -1.02 -17.11 -0.66
N LYS A 160 -0.60 -18.31 -1.04
CA LYS A 160 -1.51 -19.34 -1.55
C LYS A 160 -2.57 -19.72 -0.52
N LEU A 161 -2.17 -19.99 0.71
CA LEU A 161 -3.07 -20.44 1.78
C LEU A 161 -4.12 -19.38 2.12
N ILE A 162 -3.68 -18.13 2.30
CA ILE A 162 -4.54 -16.99 2.61
C ILE A 162 -5.48 -16.70 1.44
N GLY A 163 -4.96 -16.65 0.21
CA GLY A 163 -5.76 -16.39 -1.00
C GLY A 163 -6.80 -17.49 -1.26
N ASP A 164 -6.43 -18.76 -1.09
CA ASP A 164 -7.38 -19.88 -1.22
C ASP A 164 -8.46 -19.85 -0.11
N ARG A 165 -8.12 -19.42 1.11
CA ARG A 165 -9.10 -19.23 2.18
C ARG A 165 -10.05 -18.09 1.87
N MET A 166 -9.53 -16.95 1.42
CA MET A 166 -10.33 -15.80 0.99
C MET A 166 -11.33 -16.20 -0.10
N HIS A 167 -10.89 -16.93 -1.13
CA HIS A 167 -11.77 -17.36 -2.22
C HIS A 167 -12.81 -18.41 -1.81
N ALA A 168 -12.58 -19.16 -0.74
CA ALA A 168 -13.59 -20.06 -0.19
C ALA A 168 -14.79 -19.27 0.38
N GLY A 169 -14.54 -18.09 0.97
CA GLY A 169 -15.59 -17.17 1.45
C GLY A 169 -16.10 -16.21 0.38
N CYS A 170 -15.24 -15.73 -0.51
CA CYS A 170 -15.59 -14.78 -1.56
C CYS A 170 -14.86 -15.02 -2.88
N LYS A 171 -15.52 -15.71 -3.82
CA LYS A 171 -14.91 -16.07 -5.12
C LYS A 171 -14.66 -14.88 -6.05
N ASN A 172 -15.33 -13.74 -5.83
CA ASN A 172 -15.24 -12.59 -6.73
C ASN A 172 -14.03 -11.69 -6.44
N TRP A 173 -13.54 -11.70 -5.21
CA TRP A 173 -12.42 -10.87 -4.76
C TRP A 173 -11.10 -11.22 -5.45
N LEU A 174 -10.24 -10.21 -5.58
CA LEU A 174 -8.87 -10.33 -6.06
C LEU A 174 -7.91 -10.51 -4.87
N ALA A 175 -6.91 -11.37 -5.06
CA ALA A 175 -5.82 -11.56 -4.12
C ALA A 175 -4.63 -10.72 -4.57
N PHE A 176 -4.38 -9.62 -3.86
CA PHE A 176 -3.21 -8.78 -4.07
C PHE A 176 -2.04 -9.39 -3.28
N VAL A 177 -0.97 -9.72 -3.99
CA VAL A 177 0.20 -10.41 -3.44
C VAL A 177 1.41 -9.49 -3.57
N GLU A 178 1.86 -8.95 -2.45
CA GLU A 178 3.14 -8.24 -2.38
C GLU A 178 4.33 -9.20 -2.51
N GLY A 179 5.52 -8.63 -2.71
CA GLY A 179 6.79 -9.34 -2.67
C GLY A 179 7.27 -9.68 -1.27
N SER A 180 8.43 -10.31 -1.18
CA SER A 180 9.19 -10.40 0.07
C SER A 180 10.21 -9.25 0.18
N ALA A 181 11.31 -9.45 0.91
CA ALA A 181 12.47 -8.56 0.89
C ALA A 181 13.77 -9.37 1.03
N SER A 182 14.84 -8.90 0.39
CA SER A 182 16.20 -9.38 0.67
C SER A 182 17.21 -8.23 0.75
N MET A 183 18.31 -8.54 1.44
CA MET A 183 19.36 -7.58 1.78
C MET A 183 20.52 -7.56 0.77
N GLY A 184 20.29 -7.76 -0.53
CA GLY A 184 21.31 -7.36 -1.50
C GLY A 184 21.13 -7.89 -2.91
N HIS A 185 21.15 -6.97 -3.87
CA HIS A 185 21.12 -7.22 -5.32
C HIS A 185 22.19 -6.40 -6.02
N THR A 186 22.73 -6.94 -7.11
CA THR A 186 23.64 -6.20 -8.00
C THR A 186 23.19 -6.38 -9.44
N VAL A 187 22.85 -5.27 -10.10
CA VAL A 187 22.48 -5.23 -11.52
C VAL A 187 23.40 -4.24 -12.22
N GLY A 188 24.34 -4.76 -13.01
CA GLY A 188 25.39 -3.93 -13.61
C GLY A 188 26.24 -3.26 -12.53
N LYS A 189 26.21 -1.91 -12.48
CA LYS A 189 26.93 -1.10 -11.48
C LYS A 189 26.07 -0.72 -10.27
N ILE A 190 24.79 -1.07 -10.28
CA ILE A 190 23.83 -0.69 -9.24
C ILE A 190 23.79 -1.80 -8.20
N THR A 191 24.00 -1.44 -6.94
CA THR A 191 23.73 -2.30 -5.79
C THR A 191 22.59 -1.69 -4.98
N TYR A 192 21.65 -2.52 -4.53
CA TYR A 192 20.49 -2.06 -3.78
C TYR A 192 19.90 -3.19 -2.91
N PHE A 193 18.94 -2.83 -2.06
CA PHE A 193 18.16 -3.73 -1.23
C PHE A 193 16.69 -3.63 -1.63
N ASP A 194 15.94 -4.71 -1.53
CA ASP A 194 14.51 -4.63 -1.80
C ASP A 194 13.81 -3.74 -0.78
N TRP A 195 12.87 -2.94 -1.26
CA TRP A 195 11.82 -2.43 -0.40
C TRP A 195 11.03 -3.60 0.19
N TRP A 196 10.60 -3.48 1.43
CA TRP A 196 9.73 -4.50 2.02
C TRP A 196 8.44 -4.61 1.18
N GLY A 197 8.00 -5.84 0.90
CA GLY A 197 6.88 -6.04 -0.04
C GLY A 197 7.25 -5.87 -1.52
N GLY A 198 8.51 -5.56 -1.85
CA GLY A 198 8.93 -5.24 -3.22
C GLY A 198 9.55 -6.41 -4.00
N ARG A 199 10.03 -7.46 -3.32
CA ARG A 199 10.80 -8.53 -3.96
C ARG A 199 9.92 -9.55 -4.70
N LEU A 200 9.85 -9.45 -6.03
CA LEU A 200 9.12 -10.38 -6.92
C LEU A 200 9.99 -10.98 -8.04
N GLN A 201 11.32 -10.88 -7.92
CA GLN A 201 12.35 -11.37 -8.87
C GLN A 201 12.14 -12.83 -9.30
N ASP A 202 11.59 -13.64 -8.39
CA ASP A 202 11.44 -15.09 -8.56
C ASP A 202 9.97 -15.50 -8.81
N ALA A 203 9.07 -14.54 -9.02
CA ALA A 203 7.62 -14.80 -9.07
C ALA A 203 7.17 -15.57 -10.33
N ASP A 204 7.95 -15.54 -11.41
CA ASP A 204 7.67 -16.32 -12.62
C ASP A 204 8.22 -17.75 -12.58
N THR A 205 9.32 -17.98 -11.84
CA THR A 205 9.93 -19.31 -11.67
C THR A 205 9.40 -20.06 -10.46
N VAL A 206 9.02 -19.35 -9.40
CA VAL A 206 8.37 -19.85 -8.18
C VAL A 206 7.04 -19.12 -7.99
N PRO A 207 5.99 -19.49 -8.75
CA PRO A 207 4.76 -18.73 -8.78
C PRO A 207 3.81 -19.05 -7.62
N VAL A 208 3.12 -18.03 -7.12
CA VAL A 208 1.91 -18.22 -6.32
C VAL A 208 0.79 -18.74 -7.21
N THR A 209 0.25 -19.91 -6.86
CA THR A 209 -0.82 -20.57 -7.64
C THR A 209 -2.07 -20.73 -6.77
N LEU A 210 -3.08 -19.90 -7.04
CA LEU A 210 -4.38 -19.95 -6.37
C LEU A 210 -5.28 -21.03 -7.01
N LYS A 211 -6.22 -21.58 -6.24
CA LYS A 211 -7.23 -22.53 -6.75
C LYS A 211 -8.21 -21.83 -7.70
N THR A 212 -8.55 -20.58 -7.42
CA THR A 212 -9.41 -19.76 -8.27
C THR A 212 -8.56 -19.05 -9.30
N GLN A 213 -8.82 -19.33 -10.58
CA GLN A 213 -8.09 -18.76 -11.71
C GLN A 213 -8.38 -17.26 -11.86
N ASP A 214 -7.43 -16.54 -12.46
CA ASP A 214 -7.57 -15.12 -12.85
C ASP A 214 -7.91 -14.16 -11.68
N LYS A 215 -7.48 -14.51 -10.46
CA LYS A 215 -7.69 -13.69 -9.25
C LYS A 215 -6.45 -13.12 -8.61
N LEU A 216 -5.27 -13.42 -9.13
CA LEU A 216 -4.02 -12.89 -8.58
C LEU A 216 -3.67 -11.54 -9.19
N VAL A 217 -3.26 -10.60 -8.34
CA VAL A 217 -2.67 -9.31 -8.72
C VAL A 217 -1.34 -9.17 -7.98
N TRP A 218 -0.26 -8.80 -8.68
CA TRP A 218 0.99 -8.46 -8.01
C TRP A 218 0.93 -7.06 -7.43
N SER A 219 1.34 -6.91 -6.17
CA SER A 219 1.20 -5.67 -5.40
C SER A 219 2.52 -5.16 -4.80
N PRO A 220 3.60 -4.97 -5.58
CA PRO A 220 4.90 -4.61 -5.01
C PRO A 220 4.92 -3.20 -4.42
N HIS A 221 5.77 -2.98 -3.42
CA HIS A 221 6.06 -1.64 -2.90
C HIS A 221 7.36 -1.09 -3.46
N TYR A 222 7.43 0.23 -3.64
CA TYR A 222 8.64 0.92 -4.06
C TYR A 222 8.68 2.35 -3.51
N TYR A 223 9.77 2.68 -2.81
CA TYR A 223 9.88 3.95 -2.10
C TYR A 223 11.07 4.80 -2.55
N SER A 224 11.12 6.00 -2.00
CA SER A 224 12.20 6.95 -2.17
C SER A 224 13.16 6.97 -0.98
N THR A 225 14.25 7.72 -1.12
CA THR A 225 15.22 7.93 -0.02
C THR A 225 14.61 8.52 1.25
N ALA A 226 13.37 9.04 1.22
CA ALA A 226 12.66 9.54 2.40
C ALA A 226 12.39 8.44 3.45
N VAL A 227 12.20 7.20 2.99
CA VAL A 227 12.00 6.02 3.83
C VAL A 227 13.34 5.45 4.28
N ALA A 228 14.23 5.19 3.33
CA ALA A 228 15.58 4.69 3.59
C ALA A 228 16.56 5.15 2.50
N PRO A 229 17.70 5.77 2.84
CA PRO A 229 18.73 6.11 1.88
C PRO A 229 19.35 4.84 1.29
N GLN A 230 19.14 4.66 -0.02
CA GLN A 230 19.78 3.60 -0.80
C GLN A 230 20.82 4.22 -1.74
N PRO A 231 21.95 3.52 -2.00
CA PRO A 231 23.08 4.11 -2.72
C PRO A 231 22.75 4.42 -4.19
N TYR A 232 21.81 3.69 -4.81
CA TYR A 232 21.44 3.90 -6.22
C TYR A 232 20.75 5.24 -6.51
N PHE A 233 20.36 6.00 -5.49
CA PHE A 233 19.83 7.36 -5.65
C PHE A 233 20.92 8.42 -5.84
N TYR A 234 22.20 8.05 -5.66
CA TYR A 234 23.33 8.99 -5.57
C TYR A 234 24.49 8.54 -6.46
N ASP A 235 25.26 9.50 -6.96
CA ASP A 235 26.48 9.24 -7.75
C ASP A 235 27.62 8.74 -6.86
N ASN A 236 27.71 9.31 -5.66
CA ASN A 236 28.67 8.93 -4.64
C ASN A 236 28.04 9.07 -3.26
N VAL A 237 28.40 8.17 -2.34
CA VAL A 237 27.95 8.21 -0.94
C VAL A 237 29.11 7.88 -0.01
N VAL A 238 29.13 8.53 1.14
CA VAL A 238 29.97 8.16 2.28
C VAL A 238 29.03 7.86 3.44
N GLY A 239 29.02 6.61 3.91
CA GLY A 239 28.21 6.19 5.05
C GLY A 239 28.45 7.04 6.29
N ALA A 240 27.37 7.43 6.98
CA ALA A 240 27.51 8.09 8.28
C ALA A 240 28.10 7.11 9.31
N ALA A 241 28.93 7.62 10.23
CA ALA A 241 29.57 6.78 11.26
C ALA A 241 28.57 6.10 12.20
N ASP A 242 27.37 6.67 12.36
CA ASP A 242 26.29 6.11 13.17
C ASP A 242 25.37 5.16 12.39
N GLY A 243 25.65 4.92 11.10
CA GLY A 243 24.87 4.06 10.22
C GLY A 243 23.50 4.63 9.81
N ARG A 244 23.20 5.90 10.11
CA ARG A 244 21.87 6.51 9.86
C ARG A 244 21.93 7.47 8.67
N GLY A 245 22.11 6.93 7.48
CA GLY A 245 22.21 7.69 6.23
C GLY A 245 23.66 7.93 5.80
N TYR A 246 23.93 9.10 5.20
CA TYR A 246 25.22 9.42 4.60
C TYR A 246 25.87 10.67 5.20
N ALA A 247 27.16 10.59 5.56
CA ALA A 247 27.94 11.76 5.98
C ALA A 247 28.14 12.77 4.82
N SER A 248 28.26 12.26 3.59
CA SER A 248 28.24 13.07 2.38
C SER A 248 27.69 12.25 1.21
N TYR A 249 27.08 12.94 0.24
CA TYR A 249 26.53 12.32 -0.96
C TYR A 249 26.51 13.33 -2.12
N THR A 250 26.47 12.80 -3.35
CA THR A 250 26.28 13.59 -4.57
C THR A 250 25.00 13.14 -5.24
N GLU A 251 24.04 14.06 -5.43
CA GLU A 251 22.78 13.76 -6.13
C GLU A 251 23.02 13.50 -7.62
N LEU A 252 22.31 12.51 -8.16
CA LEU A 252 22.36 12.16 -9.58
C LEU A 252 21.63 13.20 -10.45
N PRO A 253 22.05 13.39 -11.71
CA PRO A 253 21.24 14.06 -12.72
C PRO A 253 20.02 13.20 -13.10
N ASP A 254 18.98 13.83 -13.64
CA ASP A 254 17.68 13.23 -13.93
C ASP A 254 17.77 11.95 -14.78
N ASP A 255 18.53 11.95 -15.87
CA ASP A 255 18.64 10.81 -16.77
C ASP A 255 19.22 9.58 -16.07
N THR A 256 20.22 9.77 -15.20
CA THR A 256 20.84 8.67 -14.46
C THR A 256 19.95 8.20 -13.32
N LEU A 257 19.34 9.12 -12.57
CA LEU A 257 18.40 8.77 -11.50
C LEU A 257 17.20 7.98 -12.05
N LYS A 258 16.60 8.45 -13.15
CA LYS A 258 15.50 7.77 -13.84
C LYS A 258 15.93 6.38 -14.32
N THR A 259 17.12 6.26 -14.90
CA THR A 259 17.67 4.97 -15.34
C THR A 259 17.85 4.01 -14.17
N ASN A 260 18.35 4.48 -13.04
CA ASN A 260 18.54 3.64 -11.85
C ASN A 260 17.20 3.18 -11.26
N ILE A 261 16.19 4.06 -11.24
CA ILE A 261 14.82 3.70 -10.81
C ILE A 261 14.22 2.66 -11.76
N HIS A 262 14.35 2.86 -13.07
CA HIS A 262 13.92 1.87 -14.07
C HIS A 262 14.58 0.50 -13.85
N ILE A 263 15.91 0.45 -13.75
CA ILE A 263 16.65 -0.82 -13.59
C ILE A 263 16.23 -1.55 -12.31
N THR A 264 16.09 -0.82 -11.19
CA THR A 264 15.72 -1.42 -9.91
C THR A 264 14.27 -1.87 -9.88
N MET A 265 13.32 -1.05 -10.35
CA MET A 265 11.91 -1.46 -10.48
C MET A 265 11.75 -2.66 -11.43
N GLU A 266 12.44 -2.64 -12.57
CA GLU A 266 12.38 -3.73 -13.56
C GLU A 266 12.90 -5.04 -12.99
N HIS A 267 14.05 -5.01 -12.31
CA HIS A 267 14.61 -6.18 -11.65
C HIS A 267 13.71 -6.68 -10.50
N MET A 268 13.22 -5.78 -9.64
CA MET A 268 12.41 -6.17 -8.48
C MET A 268 11.08 -6.82 -8.90
N PHE A 269 10.38 -6.26 -9.89
CA PHE A 269 9.03 -6.70 -10.25
C PHE A 269 8.57 -6.29 -11.66
N GLY A 270 9.15 -5.26 -12.27
CA GLY A 270 8.67 -4.67 -13.52
C GLY A 270 8.72 -5.64 -14.71
N TYR A 271 9.65 -6.60 -14.70
CA TYR A 271 9.77 -7.64 -15.73
C TYR A 271 8.51 -8.52 -15.86
N LEU A 272 7.72 -8.63 -14.79
CA LEU A 272 6.46 -9.39 -14.80
C LEU A 272 5.43 -8.80 -15.75
N ARG A 273 5.56 -7.50 -16.09
CA ARG A 273 4.72 -6.85 -17.10
C ARG A 273 4.79 -7.65 -18.39
N GLU A 274 5.98 -7.90 -18.90
CA GLU A 274 6.19 -8.55 -20.21
C GLU A 274 5.55 -9.94 -20.30
N LYS A 275 5.40 -10.64 -19.16
CA LYS A 275 4.73 -11.95 -19.09
C LYS A 275 3.23 -11.86 -19.33
N ARG A 276 2.61 -10.70 -19.06
CA ARG A 276 1.16 -10.41 -19.22
C ARG A 276 0.23 -11.46 -18.59
N LYS A 277 0.69 -12.17 -17.55
CA LYS A 277 -0.07 -13.23 -16.88
C LYS A 277 -1.01 -12.70 -15.79
N TYR A 278 -0.55 -11.71 -15.03
CA TYR A 278 -1.29 -11.10 -13.94
C TYR A 278 -1.13 -9.57 -14.01
N ALA A 279 -2.13 -8.84 -13.49
CA ALA A 279 -2.03 -7.40 -13.34
C ALA A 279 -0.97 -7.05 -12.29
N ILE A 280 -0.37 -5.86 -12.43
CA ILE A 280 0.58 -5.31 -11.46
C ILE A 280 0.07 -3.95 -11.02
N VAL A 281 -0.16 -3.79 -9.72
CA VAL A 281 -0.58 -2.54 -9.10
C VAL A 281 0.44 -2.22 -8.02
N VAL A 282 1.13 -1.08 -8.09
CA VAL A 282 2.11 -0.74 -7.03
C VAL A 282 1.36 -0.49 -5.72
N GLY A 283 1.59 -1.34 -4.72
CA GLY A 283 0.80 -1.40 -3.48
C GLY A 283 1.02 -0.19 -2.57
N GLU A 284 2.25 0.32 -2.55
CA GLU A 284 2.63 1.59 -1.94
C GLU A 284 3.80 2.21 -2.70
N PHE A 285 3.71 3.53 -2.90
CA PHE A 285 4.83 4.38 -3.30
C PHE A 285 4.64 5.77 -2.72
N GLY A 286 5.73 6.51 -2.52
CA GLY A 286 5.64 7.87 -1.99
C GLY A 286 6.93 8.41 -1.40
N GLY A 287 6.81 9.51 -0.67
CA GLY A 287 7.92 10.23 -0.08
C GLY A 287 7.52 11.65 0.30
N LEU A 288 8.52 12.44 0.68
CA LEU A 288 8.39 13.88 0.91
C LEU A 288 8.42 14.61 -0.44
N TYR A 289 7.33 15.29 -0.80
CA TYR A 289 7.22 15.98 -2.08
C TYR A 289 7.51 17.47 -1.91
N THR A 290 6.86 18.15 -0.97
CA THR A 290 7.09 19.58 -0.67
C THR A 290 8.18 19.77 0.38
N LYS A 291 8.46 18.75 1.20
CA LYS A 291 9.42 18.79 2.30
C LYS A 291 10.75 18.07 1.99
N ASP A 292 11.05 17.88 0.71
CA ASP A 292 12.35 17.37 0.27
C ASP A 292 13.44 18.42 0.49
N GLU A 293 14.43 18.10 1.33
CA GLU A 293 15.54 18.98 1.68
C GLU A 293 16.78 18.76 0.79
N HIS A 294 16.73 17.87 -0.19
CA HIS A 294 17.82 17.72 -1.13
C HIS A 294 17.90 18.94 -2.07
N PRO A 295 19.10 19.48 -2.35
CA PRO A 295 19.29 20.59 -3.29
C PRO A 295 18.68 20.39 -4.69
N GLN A 296 18.73 19.18 -5.24
CA GLN A 296 18.10 18.83 -6.53
C GLN A 296 16.76 18.10 -6.37
N TYR A 297 16.19 18.05 -5.17
CA TYR A 297 14.92 17.38 -4.89
C TYR A 297 14.89 15.88 -5.27
N THR A 298 15.92 15.11 -4.88
CA THR A 298 16.02 13.67 -5.19
C THR A 298 14.81 12.83 -4.74
N ILE A 299 14.15 13.16 -3.61
CA ILE A 299 12.95 12.45 -3.16
C ILE A 299 11.80 12.72 -4.14
N ARG A 300 11.55 14.01 -4.42
CA ARG A 300 10.49 14.44 -5.35
C ARG A 300 10.67 13.83 -6.73
N ARG A 301 11.89 13.90 -7.27
CA ARG A 301 12.24 13.32 -8.58
C ARG A 301 12.07 11.82 -8.60
N THR A 302 12.43 11.12 -7.52
CA THR A 302 12.18 9.68 -7.40
C THR A 302 10.68 9.36 -7.49
N VAL A 303 9.82 10.10 -6.77
CA VAL A 303 8.37 9.93 -6.87
C VAL A 303 7.87 10.17 -8.30
N ASP A 304 8.34 11.24 -8.96
CA ASP A 304 7.97 11.53 -10.35
C ASP A 304 8.41 10.44 -11.33
N PHE A 305 9.61 9.86 -11.16
CA PHE A 305 10.12 8.79 -12.02
C PHE A 305 9.42 7.45 -11.73
N THR A 306 9.07 7.14 -10.49
CA THR A 306 8.24 5.97 -10.16
C THR A 306 6.86 6.08 -10.83
N ILE A 307 6.24 7.28 -10.83
CA ILE A 307 5.00 7.51 -11.58
C ILE A 307 5.22 7.25 -13.06
N GLN A 308 6.29 7.77 -13.66
CA GLN A 308 6.60 7.53 -15.07
C GLN A 308 6.78 6.04 -15.40
N GLU A 309 7.45 5.27 -14.53
CA GLU A 309 7.57 3.82 -14.69
C GLU A 309 6.21 3.13 -14.67
N MET A 310 5.32 3.54 -13.76
CA MET A 310 3.94 3.01 -13.69
C MET A 310 3.09 3.34 -14.92
N MET A 311 3.50 4.31 -15.76
CA MET A 311 2.80 4.64 -17.01
C MET A 311 3.15 3.70 -18.18
N LEU A 312 4.20 2.89 -18.04
CA LEU A 312 4.61 1.94 -19.07
C LEU A 312 3.59 0.79 -19.20
N ASP A 313 3.53 0.21 -20.40
CA ASP A 313 2.54 -0.82 -20.74
C ASP A 313 2.70 -2.10 -19.89
N GLY A 314 1.59 -2.56 -19.30
CA GLY A 314 1.52 -3.72 -18.43
C GLY A 314 1.35 -3.41 -16.93
N TYR A 315 1.53 -2.17 -16.49
CA TYR A 315 1.06 -1.75 -15.16
C TYR A 315 -0.43 -1.44 -15.19
N SER A 316 -1.08 -1.57 -14.02
CA SER A 316 -2.51 -1.33 -13.83
C SER A 316 -2.81 -0.21 -12.83
N GLY A 317 -1.78 0.52 -12.38
CA GLY A 317 -1.88 1.65 -11.46
C GLY A 317 -1.08 1.45 -10.17
N GLY A 318 -1.45 2.18 -9.13
CA GLY A 318 -0.83 2.07 -7.80
C GLY A 318 -1.53 2.91 -6.75
N TYR A 319 -1.22 2.65 -5.48
CA TYR A 319 -1.69 3.42 -4.34
C TYR A 319 -0.54 4.25 -3.78
N MET A 320 -0.71 5.57 -3.79
CA MET A 320 0.27 6.46 -3.17
C MET A 320 0.09 6.44 -1.65
N TRP A 321 1.19 6.25 -0.93
CA TRP A 321 1.24 6.34 0.52
C TRP A 321 1.67 7.76 0.96
N CYS A 322 0.80 8.58 1.57
CA CYS A 322 -0.64 8.36 1.77
C CYS A 322 -1.46 9.66 1.83
N ILE A 323 -2.78 9.54 1.98
CA ILE A 323 -3.68 10.68 2.15
C ILE A 323 -3.35 11.46 3.43
N ASN A 324 -2.96 10.75 4.48
CA ASN A 324 -2.82 11.27 5.83
C ASN A 324 -1.61 12.20 5.97
N PRO A 325 -1.76 13.42 6.50
CA PRO A 325 -0.66 14.36 6.71
C PRO A 325 0.41 13.86 7.70
N GLU A 326 0.04 12.95 8.60
CA GLU A 326 0.91 12.42 9.66
C GLU A 326 1.80 11.24 9.21
N SER A 327 1.77 10.87 7.92
CA SER A 327 2.65 9.83 7.38
C SER A 327 4.11 10.18 7.64
N ALA A 328 4.78 9.37 8.44
CA ALA A 328 6.14 9.65 8.89
C ALA A 328 7.19 9.16 7.90
N TYR A 329 8.18 10.01 7.67
CA TYR A 329 9.40 9.73 6.93
C TYR A 329 10.61 10.07 7.81
N ASP A 330 11.68 9.30 7.63
CA ASP A 330 12.88 9.39 8.46
C ASP A 330 13.95 10.31 7.85
N PHE A 331 13.90 10.58 6.54
CA PHE A 331 15.00 11.22 5.81
C PHE A 331 14.52 12.33 4.87
N PRO A 332 14.33 13.58 5.36
CA PRO A 332 14.11 14.73 4.48
C PRO A 332 15.33 15.01 3.58
N SER A 333 16.52 14.57 3.99
CA SER A 333 17.66 14.37 3.08
C SER A 333 18.50 13.13 3.46
N ALA A 334 19.33 12.64 2.54
CA ALA A 334 20.19 11.48 2.78
C ALA A 334 21.18 11.66 3.95
N GLY A 335 21.54 12.91 4.25
CA GLY A 335 22.51 13.26 5.30
C GLY A 335 21.90 13.63 6.63
N ARG A 336 20.57 13.58 6.76
CA ARG A 336 19.86 13.98 7.96
C ARG A 336 18.71 13.02 8.24
N LYS A 337 18.87 12.17 9.25
CA LYS A 337 17.75 11.42 9.82
C LYS A 337 16.95 12.33 10.75
N ALA A 338 15.73 12.69 10.36
CA ALA A 338 14.84 13.50 11.16
C ALA A 338 13.37 13.20 10.82
N PHE A 339 12.54 13.06 11.86
CA PHE A 339 11.11 12.90 11.70
C PHE A 339 10.54 14.06 10.88
N THR A 340 9.94 13.71 9.75
CA THR A 340 9.22 14.63 8.88
C THR A 340 7.95 13.93 8.44
N SER A 341 6.81 14.61 8.41
CA SER A 341 5.56 14.02 7.92
C SER A 341 4.99 14.76 6.72
N GLU A 342 4.41 14.03 5.79
CA GLU A 342 3.72 14.61 4.63
C GLU A 342 2.71 13.61 4.04
N GLY A 343 1.58 14.13 3.59
CA GLY A 343 0.58 13.38 2.81
C GLY A 343 -0.06 14.24 1.72
N LEU A 344 -1.13 13.74 1.11
CA LEU A 344 -1.93 14.50 0.14
C LEU A 344 -2.79 15.59 0.75
N LEU A 345 -3.13 15.46 2.03
CA LEU A 345 -3.77 16.52 2.81
C LEU A 345 -2.72 17.22 3.66
N LEU A 346 -2.99 18.48 3.98
CA LEU A 346 -2.26 19.21 5.02
C LEU A 346 -2.82 18.85 6.41
N ASP A 347 -2.14 19.30 7.47
CA ASP A 347 -2.42 18.95 8.87
C ASP A 347 -3.85 19.31 9.34
N ASP A 348 -4.57 20.15 8.60
CA ASP A 348 -5.98 20.50 8.83
C ASP A 348 -6.96 19.40 8.39
N TRP A 349 -6.50 18.37 7.66
CA TRP A 349 -7.30 17.29 7.07
C TRP A 349 -8.32 17.72 6.00
N LEU A 350 -8.20 18.94 5.48
CA LEU A 350 -9.13 19.51 4.51
C LEU A 350 -8.41 20.08 3.29
N THR A 351 -7.30 20.78 3.51
CA THR A 351 -6.56 21.45 2.44
C THR A 351 -5.70 20.44 1.68
N PRO A 352 -5.85 20.34 0.35
CA PRO A 352 -4.97 19.50 -0.46
C PRO A 352 -3.55 20.07 -0.49
N ASN A 353 -2.55 19.20 -0.33
CA ASN A 353 -1.16 19.48 -0.66
C ASN A 353 -1.04 19.63 -2.19
N LYS A 354 -1.26 20.85 -2.68
CA LYS A 354 -1.44 21.14 -4.12
C LYS A 354 -0.32 20.58 -4.99
N LEU A 355 0.93 20.77 -4.60
CA LEU A 355 2.07 20.34 -5.41
C LEU A 355 2.18 18.80 -5.48
N PHE A 356 1.89 18.11 -4.38
CA PHE A 356 1.89 16.64 -4.36
C PHE A 356 0.69 16.08 -5.14
N MET A 357 -0.48 16.74 -5.05
CA MET A 357 -1.67 16.39 -5.83
C MET A 357 -1.48 16.57 -7.34
N GLU A 358 -0.76 17.61 -7.77
CA GLU A 358 -0.38 17.81 -9.17
C GLU A 358 0.50 16.67 -9.70
N ALA A 359 1.39 16.13 -8.87
CA ALA A 359 2.18 14.96 -9.21
C ALA A 359 1.30 13.72 -9.41
N MET A 360 0.38 13.46 -8.47
CA MET A 360 -0.55 12.31 -8.56
C MET A 360 -1.48 12.41 -9.78
N ALA A 361 -1.89 13.63 -10.13
CA ALA A 361 -2.75 13.86 -11.28
C ALA A 361 -2.14 13.40 -12.62
N LYS A 362 -0.81 13.18 -12.70
CA LYS A 362 -0.15 12.58 -13.88
C LYS A 362 -0.65 11.16 -14.16
N MET A 363 -1.03 10.40 -13.13
CA MET A 363 -1.58 9.04 -13.28
C MET A 363 -2.98 9.03 -13.92
N ASN A 364 -3.65 10.18 -14.05
CA ASN A 364 -4.91 10.27 -14.81
C ASN A 364 -4.75 9.92 -16.31
N ALA A 365 -3.51 9.91 -16.81
CA ALA A 365 -3.19 9.50 -18.17
C ALA A 365 -2.97 7.99 -18.32
N LEU A 366 -3.15 7.19 -17.26
CA LEU A 366 -2.96 5.74 -17.31
C LEU A 366 -3.85 5.13 -18.41
N PRO A 367 -3.30 4.27 -19.29
CA PRO A 367 -4.09 3.62 -20.32
C PRO A 367 -5.28 2.87 -19.72
N ASN A 368 -6.45 3.02 -20.33
CA ASN A 368 -7.70 2.36 -19.91
C ASN A 368 -8.19 2.73 -18.50
N LEU A 369 -7.65 3.79 -17.87
CA LEU A 369 -8.18 4.30 -16.61
C LEU A 369 -9.64 4.70 -16.77
N ARG A 370 -10.50 4.08 -15.97
CA ARG A 370 -11.94 4.35 -15.96
C ARG A 370 -12.50 4.19 -14.54
N PRO A 371 -13.60 4.89 -14.22
CA PRO A 371 -14.36 4.61 -13.01
C PRO A 371 -14.75 3.12 -12.96
N PHE A 372 -14.88 2.58 -11.75
CA PHE A 372 -15.34 1.22 -11.59
C PHE A 372 -16.76 1.08 -12.18
N PRO A 373 -17.02 0.09 -13.04
CA PRO A 373 -18.28 0.03 -13.76
C PRO A 373 -19.42 -0.34 -12.81
N CYS A 374 -20.58 0.27 -13.00
CA CYS A 374 -21.81 -0.26 -12.41
C CYS A 374 -22.14 -1.59 -13.09
N PHE A 375 -22.17 -2.69 -12.33
CA PHE A 375 -22.68 -3.95 -12.84
C PHE A 375 -24.20 -3.92 -12.86
N ALA A 376 -24.82 -4.15 -14.02
CA ALA A 376 -26.25 -4.37 -14.07
C ALA A 376 -26.58 -5.63 -13.25
N PRO A 377 -27.58 -5.60 -12.35
CA PRO A 377 -27.95 -6.79 -11.60
C PRO A 377 -28.30 -7.91 -12.58
N GLU A 378 -27.67 -9.08 -12.43
CA GLU A 378 -28.05 -10.25 -13.21
C GLU A 378 -29.54 -10.47 -13.03
N LYS A 379 -30.30 -10.44 -14.14
CA LYS A 379 -31.68 -10.89 -14.12
C LYS A 379 -31.65 -12.35 -13.69
N LYS A 380 -32.03 -12.63 -12.44
CA LYS A 380 -32.29 -14.00 -12.00
C LYS A 380 -33.20 -14.62 -13.06
N LYS A 381 -32.71 -15.66 -13.73
CA LYS A 381 -33.54 -16.41 -14.68
C LYS A 381 -34.78 -16.88 -13.91
N PRO A 382 -35.98 -16.70 -14.48
CA PRO A 382 -37.25 -16.98 -13.81
C PRO A 382 -37.37 -18.43 -13.34
#